data_AF-A0A174QQG8-F1
#
_entry.id   AF-A0A174QQG8-F1
#
_cell.length_a   1.000
_cell.length_b   1.000
_cell.length_c   1.000
_cell.angle_alpha   90.00
_cell.angle_beta   90.00
_cell.angle_gamma   90.00
#
_symmetry.space_group_name_H-M   'P 1'
#
loop_
_entity.id
_entity.type
_entity.pdbx_description
1 polymer ?
#
loop_
_entity_poly.entity_id
_entity_poly.type
_entity_poly.pdbx_seq_one_letter_code
_entity_poly.pdbx_strand_id
1 'polypeptide(L)'
;MVQITNTNKNKVDVNISFSDVRKEIENMSALPDAEIEEILYKINELEKIVKSSDRKSKKWENAKGIVKWIADKGVDVGIALLPLLLQIK
;
A
#
# COMPACT_ATOMS: atom_id res chain seq x y z
N MET A 1 -5.96 46.76 7.13
CA MET A 1 -5.92 45.37 7.65
C MET A 1 -5.51 44.48 6.49
N VAL A 2 -4.37 43.79 6.59
CA VAL A 2 -3.87 42.94 5.48
C VAL A 2 -4.17 41.49 5.85
N GLN A 3 -5.03 40.83 5.08
CA GLN A 3 -5.23 39.39 5.21
C GLN A 3 -4.10 38.67 4.47
N ILE A 4 -3.27 37.93 5.20
CA ILE A 4 -2.22 37.07 4.64
C ILE A 4 -2.79 35.66 4.57
N THR A 5 -3.20 35.23 3.38
CA THR A 5 -3.70 33.87 3.15
C THR A 5 -2.52 32.94 2.86
N ASN A 6 -2.04 32.22 3.87
CA ASN A 6 -1.00 31.22 3.70
C ASN A 6 -1.62 29.91 3.18
N THR A 7 -1.45 29.61 1.89
CA THR A 7 -1.91 28.34 1.29
C THR A 7 -0.75 27.35 1.28
N ASN A 8 -0.74 26.44 2.26
CA ASN A 8 0.29 25.40 2.34
C ASN A 8 -0.17 24.16 1.55
N LYS A 9 0.38 23.95 0.35
CA LYS A 9 0.14 22.74 -0.46
C LYS A 9 1.22 21.73 -0.14
N ASN A 10 0.94 20.81 0.79
CA ASN A 10 1.83 19.70 1.08
C ASN A 10 1.62 18.61 0.01
N LYS A 11 2.55 18.52 -0.92
CA LYS A 11 2.57 17.46 -1.94
C LYS A 11 3.26 16.26 -1.32
N VAL A 12 2.48 15.31 -0.80
CA VAL A 12 3.02 14.06 -0.27
C VAL A 12 3.33 13.16 -1.46
N ASP A 13 4.54 13.26 -1.99
CA ASP A 13 5.09 12.29 -2.92
C ASP A 13 5.38 11.00 -2.12
N VAL A 14 4.40 10.09 -2.07
CA VAL A 14 4.53 8.78 -1.44
C VAL A 14 5.41 7.90 -2.34
N ASN A 15 6.72 8.13 -2.30
CA ASN A 15 7.72 7.29 -2.96
C ASN A 15 8.09 6.10 -2.05
N ILE A 16 7.08 5.36 -1.59
CA ILE A 16 7.27 4.16 -0.77
C ILE A 16 7.58 2.99 -1.71
N SER A 17 8.68 2.28 -1.49
CA SER A 17 8.99 1.09 -2.29
C SER A 17 8.34 -0.14 -1.68
N PHE A 18 8.07 -1.16 -2.51
CA PHE A 18 7.63 -2.48 -2.02
C PHE A 18 8.61 -3.05 -0.98
N SER A 19 9.91 -2.79 -1.13
CA SER A 19 10.93 -3.21 -0.14
C SER A 19 10.82 -2.48 1.20
N ASP A 20 10.45 -1.20 1.21
CA ASP A 20 10.31 -0.46 2.47
C ASP A 20 9.12 -0.98 3.26
N VAL A 21 7.99 -1.22 2.59
CA VAL A 21 6.79 -1.80 3.22
C VAL A 21 7.05 -3.22 3.72
N ARG A 22 7.81 -4.06 2.98
CA ARG A 22 8.22 -5.38 3.49
C ARG A 22 8.99 -5.28 4.79
N LYS A 23 9.99 -4.39 4.85
CA LYS A 23 10.77 -4.16 6.07
C LYS A 23 9.91 -3.63 7.21
N GLU A 24 8.95 -2.75 6.91
CA GLU A 24 8.03 -2.23 7.93
C GLU A 24 7.21 -3.36 8.56
N ILE A 25 6.66 -4.25 7.73
CA ILE A 25 5.90 -5.43 8.19
C ILE A 25 6.79 -6.42 8.94
N GLU A 26 8.00 -6.72 8.45
CA GLU A 26 8.96 -7.60 9.15
C GLU A 26 9.38 -7.05 10.52
N ASN A 27 9.38 -5.73 10.68
CA ASN A 27 9.72 -5.07 11.95
C ASN A 27 8.49 -4.87 12.86
N MET A 28 7.27 -5.23 12.44
CA MET A 28 6.09 -5.18 13.30
C MET A 28 6.13 -6.35 14.29
N SER A 29 6.59 -6.09 15.51
CA SER A 29 6.60 -7.06 16.62
C SER A 29 5.20 -7.46 17.13
N ALA A 30 4.14 -6.83 16.61
CA ALA A 30 2.76 -7.03 17.02
C ALA A 30 2.05 -8.17 16.25
N LEU A 31 2.63 -8.66 15.16
CA LEU A 31 2.02 -9.67 14.31
C LEU A 31 2.71 -11.04 14.48
N PRO A 32 1.97 -12.15 14.47
CA PRO A 32 2.55 -13.50 14.41
C PRO A 32 3.35 -13.70 13.11
N ASP A 33 4.40 -14.52 13.15
CA ASP A 33 5.23 -14.84 11.98
C ASP A 33 4.40 -15.33 10.77
N ALA A 34 3.37 -16.15 11.02
CA ALA A 34 2.47 -16.63 9.98
C ALA A 34 1.67 -15.50 9.30
N GLU A 35 1.30 -14.46 10.04
CA GLU A 35 0.62 -13.29 9.47
C GLU A 35 1.58 -12.41 8.69
N ILE A 36 2.81 -12.24 9.20
CA ILE A 36 3.89 -11.54 8.49
C ILE A 36 4.14 -12.21 7.14
N GLU A 37 4.30 -13.53 7.09
CA GLU A 37 4.49 -14.27 5.84
C GLU A 37 3.31 -14.09 4.87
N GLU A 38 2.08 -14.12 5.38
CA GLU A 38 0.87 -13.91 4.56
C GLU A 38 0.83 -12.49 3.96
N ILE A 39 1.16 -11.47 4.77
CA ILE A 39 1.25 -10.08 4.30
C ILE A 39 2.36 -9.94 3.25
N LEU A 40 3.54 -10.50 3.50
CA LEU A 40 4.66 -10.49 2.54
C LEU A 40 4.28 -11.17 1.23
N TYR A 41 3.53 -12.28 1.28
CA TYR A 41 2.99 -12.93 0.11
C TYR A 41 2.05 -12.01 -0.67
N LYS A 42 1.12 -11.33 0.00
CA LYS A 42 0.19 -10.37 -0.63
C LYS A 42 0.91 -9.16 -1.23
N ILE A 43 1.96 -8.66 -0.59
CA ILE A 43 2.84 -7.62 -1.14
C ILE A 43 3.49 -8.10 -2.44
N ASN A 44 3.98 -9.34 -2.49
CA ASN A 44 4.58 -9.92 -3.70
C ASN A 44 3.56 -10.05 -4.84
N GLU A 45 2.33 -10.47 -4.55
CA GLU A 45 1.24 -10.51 -5.55
C GLU A 45 0.93 -9.10 -6.07
N LEU A 46 0.80 -8.12 -5.18
CA LEU A 46 0.52 -6.74 -5.55
C LEU A 46 1.65 -6.14 -6.40
N GLU A 47 2.91 -6.43 -6.07
CA GLU A 47 4.07 -5.97 -6.84
C GLU A 47 4.02 -6.49 -8.29
N LYS A 48 3.68 -7.76 -8.49
CA LYS A 48 3.50 -8.34 -9.83
C LYS A 48 2.38 -7.63 -10.59
N ILE A 49 1.27 -7.33 -9.93
CA ILE A 49 0.15 -6.62 -10.55
C ILE A 49 0.55 -5.19 -10.94
N VAL A 50 1.20 -4.44 -10.04
CA VAL A 50 1.64 -3.07 -10.31
C VAL A 50 2.66 -3.02 -11.44
N LYS A 51 3.63 -3.96 -11.46
CA LYS A 51 4.68 -4.05 -12.49
C LYS A 51 4.22 -4.71 -13.80
N SER A 52 3.03 -5.29 -13.84
CA SER A 52 2.50 -5.88 -15.08
C SER A 52 2.30 -4.83 -16.17
N SER A 53 2.32 -5.27 -17.43
CA SER A 53 1.99 -4.44 -18.60
C SER A 53 0.47 -4.28 -18.81
N ASP A 54 -0.34 -4.79 -17.88
CA ASP A 54 -1.79 -4.70 -17.95
C ASP A 54 -2.28 -3.25 -17.86
N ARG A 55 -3.46 -3.00 -18.42
CA ARG A 55 -4.13 -1.71 -18.28
C ARG A 55 -4.56 -1.49 -16.82
N LYS A 56 -4.61 -0.23 -16.38
CA LYS A 56 -5.05 0.17 -15.04
C LYS A 56 -6.29 -0.58 -14.54
N SER A 57 -7.35 -0.65 -15.35
CA SER A 57 -8.60 -1.33 -14.97
C SER A 57 -8.39 -2.82 -14.68
N LYS A 58 -7.55 -3.50 -15.47
CA LYS A 58 -7.22 -4.91 -15.29
C LYS A 58 -6.34 -5.13 -14.06
N LYS A 59 -5.38 -4.23 -13.81
CA LYS A 59 -4.60 -4.24 -12.55
C LYS A 59 -5.49 -4.10 -11.34
N TRP A 60 -6.44 -3.16 -11.36
CA TRP A 60 -7.42 -2.99 -10.28
C TRP A 60 -8.31 -4.22 -10.11
N GLU A 61 -8.77 -4.83 -11.21
CA GLU A 61 -9.53 -6.08 -11.18
C GLU A 61 -8.75 -7.21 -10.48
N ASN A 62 -7.47 -7.39 -10.86
CA ASN A 62 -6.59 -8.40 -10.26
C ASN A 62 -6.29 -8.08 -8.78
N ALA A 63 -6.17 -6.79 -8.42
CA ALA A 63 -5.92 -6.35 -7.06
C ALA A 63 -7.16 -6.42 -6.14
N LYS A 64 -8.39 -6.58 -6.67
CA LYS A 64 -9.62 -6.63 -5.84
C LYS A 64 -9.54 -7.66 -4.72
N GLY A 65 -8.97 -8.84 -5.00
CA GLY A 65 -8.80 -9.88 -3.98
C GLY A 65 -7.90 -9.43 -2.84
N ILE A 66 -6.83 -8.70 -3.16
CA ILE A 66 -5.89 -8.14 -2.18
C ILE A 66 -6.57 -7.01 -1.40
N VAL A 67 -7.31 -6.12 -2.05
CA VAL A 67 -8.07 -5.03 -1.39
C VAL A 67 -9.08 -5.59 -0.39
N LYS A 68 -9.83 -6.63 -0.78
CA LYS A 68 -10.78 -7.30 0.12
C LYS A 68 -10.06 -7.92 1.32
N TRP A 69 -8.97 -8.63 1.06
CA TRP A 69 -8.16 -9.24 2.10
C TRP A 69 -7.58 -8.22 3.10
N ILE A 70 -7.13 -7.05 2.61
CA ILE A 70 -6.67 -5.94 3.46
C ILE A 70 -7.79 -5.47 4.39
N ALA A 71 -9.01 -5.32 3.86
CA ALA A 71 -10.17 -4.92 4.64
C ALA A 71 -10.53 -5.95 5.72
N ASP A 72 -10.29 -7.24 5.46
CA ASP A 72 -10.55 -8.32 6.41
C ASP A 72 -9.48 -8.43 7.52
N LYS A 73 -8.23 -7.98 7.28
CA LYS A 73 -7.12 -8.07 8.23
C LYS A 73 -7.08 -6.97 9.30
N GLY A 74 -7.51 -5.75 8.97
CA GLY A 74 -7.60 -4.63 9.92
C GLY A 74 -6.84 -3.38 9.50
N VAL A 75 -6.87 -2.37 10.38
CA VAL A 75 -6.43 -1.00 10.06
C VAL A 75 -4.92 -0.89 9.85
N ASP A 76 -4.10 -1.57 10.66
CA ASP A 76 -2.64 -1.46 10.61
C ASP A 76 -2.07 -1.98 9.28
N VAL A 77 -2.54 -3.15 8.84
CA VAL A 77 -2.23 -3.74 7.53
C VAL A 77 -2.74 -2.84 6.40
N GLY A 78 -3.91 -2.23 6.58
CA GLY A 78 -4.48 -1.26 5.64
C GLY A 78 -3.59 -0.04 5.45
N ILE A 79 -3.09 0.57 6.52
CA ILE A 79 -2.22 1.75 6.44
C ILE A 79 -0.92 1.42 5.71
N ALA A 80 -0.31 0.27 5.99
CA ALA A 80 0.95 -0.15 5.36
C ALA A 80 0.79 -0.45 3.86
N LEU A 81 -0.31 -1.10 3.46
CA LEU A 81 -0.50 -1.57 2.08
C LEU A 81 -1.22 -0.58 1.17
N LEU A 82 -1.96 0.38 1.71
CA LEU A 82 -2.70 1.38 0.94
C LEU A 82 -1.80 2.23 0.02
N PRO A 83 -0.63 2.72 0.45
CA PRO A 83 0.36 3.35 -0.42
C PRO A 83 0.71 2.53 -1.67
N LEU A 84 0.85 1.20 -1.53
CA LEU A 84 1.22 0.31 -2.64
C LEU A 84 0.08 0.18 -3.65
N LEU A 85 -1.17 0.16 -3.19
CA LEU A 85 -2.35 0.13 -4.06
C LEU A 85 -2.47 1.42 -4.89
N LEU A 86 -2.12 2.57 -4.31
CA LEU A 86 -2.14 3.87 -5.01
C LEU A 86 -1.10 3.96 -6.13
N GLN A 87 -0.09 3.08 -6.15
CA GLN A 87 0.89 3.00 -7.23
C GLN A 87 0.34 2.31 -8.49
N ILE A 88 -0.86 1.73 -8.46
CA ILE A 88 -1.52 1.17 -9.65
C ILE A 88 -1.88 2.31 -10.62
N LYS A 89 -1.03 2.49 -11.63
CA LYS A 89 -1.19 3.43 -12.74
C LYS A 89 -1.72 2.76 -14.00
#